data_AF-A0A535N193-F1
#
_entry.id   AF-A0A535N193-F1
#
_cell.length_a   1.000
_cell.length_b   1.000
_cell.length_c   1.000
_cell.angle_alpha   90.00
_cell.angle_beta   90.00
_cell.angle_gamma   90.00
#
_symmetry.space_group_name_H-M   'P 1'
#
loop_
_entity.id
_entity.type
_entity.pdbx_description
1 polymer ?
#
loop_
_entity_poly.entity_id
_entity_poly.type
_entity_poly.pdbx_seq_one_letter_code
_entity_poly.pdbx_strand_id
1 'polypeptide(L)' 'DFTYVRMHLGKNGIGYTRAALRIWADRLLAWQQAGIASYIYFNNDMEGYAIRNAKTLRELLGVRGG' A
#
# COMPACT_ATOMS: atom_id res chain seq x y z
N ASP A 1 -3.11 16.66 10.71
CA ASP A 1 -2.51 16.51 9.36
C ASP A 1 -2.83 15.17 8.75
N PHE A 2 -2.76 15.08 7.41
CA PHE A 2 -2.97 13.83 6.69
C PHE A 2 -2.01 13.69 5.50
N THR A 3 -1.84 12.45 5.02
CA THR A 3 -1.07 12.14 3.82
C THR A 3 -1.87 11.21 2.89
N TYR A 4 -1.67 11.39 1.59
CA TYR A 4 -2.31 10.60 0.55
C TYR A 4 -1.27 10.13 -0.46
N VAL A 5 -1.20 8.82 -0.68
CA VAL A 5 -0.26 8.17 -1.59
C VAL A 5 -1.01 7.53 -2.75
N ARG A 6 -0.63 7.87 -3.98
CA ARG A 6 -1.14 7.23 -5.20
C ARG A 6 -0.07 6.36 -5.83
N MET A 7 -0.33 5.07 -5.89
CA MET A 7 0.58 4.05 -6.40
C MET A 7 0.30 3.80 -7.88
N HIS A 8 1.28 4.08 -8.73
CA HIS A 8 1.24 3.80 -10.17
C HIS A 8 1.96 2.48 -10.47
N LEU A 9 2.49 2.32 -11.69
CA LEU A 9 3.30 1.16 -12.05
C LEU A 9 4.55 1.07 -11.16
N GLY A 10 4.89 -0.15 -10.76
CA GLY A 10 6.12 -0.42 -10.03
C GLY A 10 7.34 -0.25 -10.92
N LYS A 11 8.52 -0.11 -10.30
CA LYS A 11 9.80 0.09 -11.01
C LYS A 11 10.09 -0.98 -12.07
N ASN A 12 9.60 -2.21 -11.88
CA ASN A 12 9.88 -3.37 -12.73
C ASN A 12 8.61 -3.93 -13.41
N GLY A 13 7.56 -3.11 -13.58
CA GLY A 13 6.34 -3.52 -14.28
C GLY A 13 5.06 -3.10 -13.57
N ILE A 14 3.98 -3.82 -13.83
CA ILE A 14 2.62 -3.42 -13.44
C ILE A 14 2.38 -3.60 -11.94
N GLY A 15 3.01 -4.60 -11.31
CA GLY A 15 2.79 -4.97 -9.90
C GLY A 15 3.86 -4.48 -8.92
N TYR A 16 3.58 -4.66 -7.63
CA TYR A 16 4.56 -4.45 -6.56
C TYR A 16 4.92 -5.79 -5.94
N THR A 17 6.21 -5.97 -5.63
CA THR A 17 6.64 -7.13 -4.85
C THR A 17 6.20 -6.97 -3.40
N ARG A 18 6.05 -8.08 -2.68
CA ARG A 18 5.76 -8.06 -1.24
C ARG A 18 6.79 -7.26 -0.44
N ALA A 19 8.07 -7.29 -0.84
CA ALA A 19 9.12 -6.48 -0.24
C ALA A 19 8.92 -4.97 -0.47
N ALA A 20 8.53 -4.57 -1.68
CA ALA A 20 8.19 -3.17 -1.95
C ALA A 20 6.96 -2.71 -1.14
N LEU A 21 5.95 -3.57 -1.00
CA LEU A 21 4.78 -3.28 -0.18
C LEU A 21 5.09 -3.25 1.32
N ARG A 22 6.10 -4.00 1.81
CA ARG A 22 6.56 -3.92 3.20
C ARG A 22 7.09 -2.54 3.54
N ILE A 23 7.90 -1.94 2.65
CA ILE A 23 8.40 -0.56 2.84
C ILE A 23 7.24 0.44 3.00
N TRP A 24 6.17 0.27 2.22
CA TRP A 24 4.97 1.10 2.36
C TRP A 24 4.19 0.81 3.63
N ALA A 25 4.07 -0.45 4.04
CA ALA A 25 3.44 -0.81 5.32
C ALA A 25 4.17 -0.14 6.50
N ASP A 26 5.49 -0.23 6.54
CA ASP A 26 6.31 0.34 7.62
C ASP A 26 6.17 1.87 7.65
N ARG A 27 6.09 2.52 6.49
CA ARG A 27 5.85 3.97 6.38
C ARG A 27 4.46 4.39 6.87
N LEU A 28 3.42 3.63 6.50
CA LEU A 28 2.05 3.89 6.98
C LEU A 28 1.96 3.75 8.50
N LEU A 29 2.61 2.74 9.08
CA LEU A 29 2.68 2.55 10.53
C LEU A 29 3.42 3.70 11.22
N ALA A 30 4.54 4.17 10.65
CA ALA A 30 5.26 5.32 11.19
C ALA A 30 4.40 6.61 11.18
N TRP A 31 3.64 6.85 10.10
CA TRP A 31 2.71 7.99 10.05
C TRP A 31 1.57 7.86 11.04
N GLN A 32 1.02 6.65 11.21
CA GLN A 32 -0.03 6.38 12.19
C GLN A 32 0.47 6.61 13.62
N GLN A 33 1.69 6.19 13.95
CA GLN A 33 2.34 6.48 15.25
C GLN A 33 2.58 7.97 15.47
N ALA A 34 2.82 8.74 14.40
CA ALA A 34 2.96 10.19 14.46
C ALA A 34 1.61 10.94 14.49
N GLY A 35 0.46 10.24 14.55
CA GLY A 35 -0.87 10.86 14.57
C GLY A 35 -1.31 11.44 13.21
N ILE A 36 -0.68 11.03 12.11
CA ILE A 36 -1.00 11.48 10.76
C ILE A 36 -1.95 10.49 10.11
N ALA A 37 -3.15 10.94 9.74
CA ALA A 37 -4.07 10.13 8.95
C ALA A 37 -3.45 9.81 7.59
N SER A 38 -3.37 8.54 7.21
CA SER A 38 -2.70 8.13 5.98
C SER A 38 -3.61 7.28 5.10
N TYR A 39 -3.62 7.62 3.81
CA TYR A 39 -4.43 6.97 2.79
C TYR A 39 -3.53 6.52 1.64
N ILE A 40 -3.74 5.30 1.14
CA ILE A 40 -3.00 4.76 0.00
C ILE A 40 -3.97 4.21 -1.04
N TYR A 41 -3.79 4.63 -2.28
CA TYR A 41 -4.64 4.27 -3.41
C TYR A 41 -3.79 3.60 -4.50
N PHE A 42 -4.16 2.36 -4.86
CA PHE A 42 -3.54 1.63 -5.95
C PHE A 42 -4.23 1.97 -7.28
N ASN A 43 -3.47 2.55 -8.21
CA ASN A 43 -3.90 2.94 -9.56
C ASN A 43 -3.11 2.17 -10.63
N ASN A 44 -2.83 0.91 -10.34
CA ASN A 44 -2.09 0.00 -11.21
C ASN A 44 -2.98 -1.20 -11.58
N ASP A 45 -4.20 -0.89 -12.00
CA ASP A 45 -5.29 -1.85 -12.21
C ASP A 45 -5.13 -2.76 -13.43
N MET A 46 -4.12 -2.54 -14.28
CA MET A 46 -3.84 -3.47 -15.38
C MET A 46 -3.69 -4.89 -14.82
N GLU A 47 -4.35 -5.87 -15.43
CA GLU A 47 -4.37 -7.28 -15.02
C GLU A 47 -4.81 -7.56 -13.56
N GLY A 48 -5.48 -6.60 -12.90
CA GLY A 48 -5.96 -6.77 -11.52
C GLY A 48 -4.89 -6.65 -10.44
N TYR A 49 -3.72 -6.08 -10.75
CA TYR A 49 -2.63 -5.92 -9.79
C TYR A 49 -2.98 -4.99 -8.63
N ALA A 50 -3.76 -3.94 -8.85
CA ALA A 50 -4.16 -3.03 -7.78
C ALA A 50 -4.87 -3.76 -6.62
N ILE A 51 -5.83 -4.65 -6.93
CA ILE A 51 -6.55 -5.44 -5.93
C ILE A 51 -5.60 -6.40 -5.21
N ARG A 52 -4.71 -7.08 -5.95
CA ARG A 52 -3.72 -8.01 -5.36
C ARG A 52 -2.77 -7.28 -4.42
N ASN A 53 -2.23 -6.14 -4.84
CA ASN A 53 -1.34 -5.33 -4.02
C ASN A 53 -2.03 -4.75 -2.78
N ALA A 54 -3.28 -4.30 -2.92
CA ALA A 54 -4.08 -3.82 -1.79
C ALA A 54 -4.33 -4.92 -0.75
N LYS A 55 -4.66 -6.15 -1.19
CA LYS A 55 -4.81 -7.31 -0.30
C LYS A 55 -3.49 -7.63 0.42
N THR A 56 -2.38 -7.72 -0.31
CA THR A 56 -1.06 -7.95 0.30
C THR A 56 -0.69 -6.85 1.29
N LEU A 57 -0.95 -5.58 0.98
CA LEU A 57 -0.67 -4.49 1.91
C LEU A 57 -1.49 -4.61 3.19
N ARG A 58 -2.78 -4.96 3.10
CA ARG A 58 -3.64 -5.20 4.27
C ARG A 58 -3.13 -6.33 5.15
N GLU A 59 -2.68 -7.44 4.54
CA GLU A 59 -2.04 -8.54 5.26
C GLU A 59 -0.77 -8.09 5.98
N LEU A 60 0.08 -7.29 5.32
CA LEU A 60 1.31 -6.76 5.92
C LEU A 60 1.05 -5.81 7.10
N LEU A 61 -0.08 -5.09 7.07
CA LEU A 61 -0.56 -4.21 8.13
C LEU A 61 -1.30 -4.97 9.25
N GLY A 62 -1.54 -6.28 9.09
CA GLY A 62 -2.31 -7.07 10.07
C GLY A 62 -3.80 -6.73 10.12
N VAL A 63 -4.33 -6.03 9.10
CA VAL A 63 -5.74 -5.67 9.02
C VAL A 63 -6.52 -6.90 8.54
N ARG A 64 -7.07 -7.68 9.48
CA ARG A 64 -7.99 -8.76 9.15
C ARG A 64 -9.21 -8.18 8.42
N GLY A 65 -9.68 -8.86 7.38
CA GLY A 65 -10.98 -8.54 6.78
C GLY A 65 -12.08 -8.75 7.80
N GLY A 66 -12.93 -7.74 7.94
CA GLY A 66 -14.29 -7.97 8.43
C GLY A 66 -15.06 -8.85 7.45
#